data_AF-A0AAV0P8G8-F1
#
_entry.id   AF-A0AAV0P8G8-F1
#
_cell.length_a   1.000
_cell.length_b   1.000
_cell.length_c   1.000
_cell.angle_alpha   90.00
_cell.angle_beta   90.00
_cell.angle_gamma   90.00
#
_symmetry.space_group_name_H-M   'P 1'
#
loop_
_entity.id
_entity.type
_entity.pdbx_description
1 polymer ?
#
loop_
_entity_poly.entity_id
_entity_poly.type
_entity_poly.pdbx_seq_one_letter_code
_entity_poly.pdbx_strand_id
1 'polypeptide(L)'
;MGFHIGIVLSDNVRAKNLHLIAPADSPNTDGIHISQSNLVKVTRSTIETGDDCVAAIQGCTEVAIKKVTCGPGHGISVGSLGKYPDEKDVRGITVKNCTLKNTDNNGIRVKTWPGSPAGSATGILFENIAMINVSNPVMIDQEYCPSRTCNITKVKKSVTSTLRFLLLCLF
;
A
#
# COMPACT_ATOMS: atom_id res chain seq x y z
N MET A 1 7.90 4.86 -13.11
CA MET A 1 7.60 4.78 -11.67
C MET A 1 8.93 4.90 -10.94
N GLY A 2 9.03 5.84 -10.00
CA GLY A 2 10.20 5.97 -9.13
C GLY A 2 9.83 5.53 -7.72
N PHE A 3 10.84 5.16 -6.94
CA PHE A 3 10.71 4.91 -5.51
C PHE A 3 12.06 5.14 -4.85
N HIS A 4 12.06 5.52 -3.58
CA HIS A 4 13.31 5.70 -2.83
C HIS A 4 13.95 4.35 -2.49
N ILE A 5 13.14 3.37 -2.05
CA ILE A 5 13.60 2.03 -1.68
C ILE A 5 12.73 0.97 -2.34
N GLY A 6 13.37 0.09 -3.11
CA GLY A 6 12.77 -1.14 -3.62
C GLY A 6 13.21 -2.35 -2.80
N ILE A 7 12.28 -3.06 -2.18
CA ILE A 7 12.49 -4.37 -1.55
C ILE A 7 11.84 -5.42 -2.44
N VAL A 8 12.64 -6.06 -3.27
CA VAL A 8 12.17 -6.95 -4.34
C VAL A 8 12.87 -8.30 -4.23
N LEU A 9 12.12 -9.40 -4.39
CA LEU A 9 12.67 -10.78 -4.36
C LEU A 9 13.54 -11.04 -3.13
N SER A 10 13.10 -10.57 -1.96
CA SER A 10 13.87 -10.57 -0.73
C SER A 10 13.17 -11.34 0.39
N ASP A 11 13.96 -11.84 1.34
CA ASP A 11 13.47 -12.52 2.54
C ASP A 11 14.07 -11.89 3.80
N ASN A 12 13.27 -11.76 4.86
CA ASN A 12 13.69 -11.29 6.19
C ASN A 12 14.41 -9.92 6.19
N VAL A 13 13.80 -8.93 5.54
CA VAL A 13 14.33 -7.56 5.46
C VAL A 13 13.80 -6.68 6.59
N ARG A 14 14.66 -5.83 7.16
CA ARG A 14 14.29 -4.85 8.19
C ARG A 14 14.68 -3.44 7.76
N ALA A 15 13.69 -2.64 7.38
CA ALA A 15 13.81 -1.21 7.17
C ALA A 15 13.41 -0.48 8.46
N LYS A 16 14.34 0.21 9.11
CA LYS A 16 14.11 0.78 10.44
C LYS A 16 14.74 2.17 10.55
N ASN A 17 14.05 3.09 11.24
CA ASN A 17 14.60 4.41 11.55
C ASN A 17 15.02 5.20 10.29
N LEU A 18 14.21 5.10 9.23
CA LEU A 18 14.43 5.81 7.98
C LEU A 18 13.72 7.17 8.00
N HIS A 19 14.31 8.15 7.33
CA HIS A 19 13.65 9.40 6.98
C HIS A 19 13.75 9.59 5.46
N LEU A 20 12.63 9.46 4.77
CA LEU A 20 12.54 9.62 3.31
C LEU A 20 11.74 10.88 3.02
N ILE A 21 12.25 11.75 2.14
CA ILE A 21 11.66 13.06 1.85
C ILE A 21 11.70 13.30 0.33
N ALA A 22 10.54 13.61 -0.23
CA ALA A 22 10.36 14.22 -1.53
C ALA A 22 9.25 15.28 -1.45
N PRO A 23 9.22 16.28 -2.37
CA PRO A 23 8.13 17.25 -2.44
C PRO A 23 6.76 16.58 -2.59
N ALA A 24 5.73 17.16 -1.98
CA ALA A 24 4.36 16.62 -1.99
C ALA A 24 3.75 16.52 -3.40
N ASP A 25 4.17 17.40 -4.30
CA ASP A 25 3.74 17.46 -5.70
C ASP A 25 4.65 16.67 -6.65
N SER A 26 5.62 15.90 -6.11
CA SER A 26 6.56 15.11 -6.91
C SER A 26 5.96 13.76 -7.29
N PRO A 27 5.51 13.57 -8.55
CA PRO A 27 4.78 12.36 -8.93
C PRO A 27 5.70 11.13 -8.89
N ASN A 28 5.14 9.97 -8.53
CA ASN A 28 5.84 8.68 -8.55
C ASN A 28 7.12 8.68 -7.71
N THR A 29 7.07 9.28 -6.53
CA THR A 29 8.16 9.30 -5.55
C THR A 29 7.86 8.39 -4.36
N ASP A 30 7.39 7.16 -4.61
CA ASP A 30 7.02 6.24 -3.53
C ASP A 30 8.15 6.11 -2.49
N GLY A 31 7.80 6.00 -1.23
CA GLY A 31 8.78 5.82 -0.16
C GLY A 31 9.42 4.44 -0.22
N ILE A 32 8.65 3.41 0.14
CA ILE A 32 9.11 2.02 0.12
C ILE A 32 8.18 1.16 -0.73
N HIS A 33 8.74 0.63 -1.81
CA HIS A 33 8.07 -0.30 -2.70
C HIS A 33 8.48 -1.73 -2.35
N ILE A 34 7.53 -2.56 -1.92
CA ILE A 34 7.77 -3.95 -1.53
C ILE A 34 7.07 -4.86 -2.55
N SER A 35 7.81 -5.78 -3.16
CA SER A 35 7.27 -6.71 -4.17
C SER A 35 7.92 -8.07 -4.03
N GLN A 36 7.14 -9.14 -4.20
CA GLN A 36 7.61 -10.53 -4.20
C GLN A 36 8.58 -10.85 -3.06
N SER A 37 8.27 -10.39 -1.85
CA SER A 37 9.18 -10.48 -0.70
C SER A 37 8.46 -11.03 0.53
N ASN A 38 9.21 -11.71 1.39
CA ASN A 38 8.70 -12.36 2.60
C ASN A 38 9.35 -11.79 3.87
N LEU A 39 8.60 -11.75 4.97
CA LEU A 39 9.08 -11.32 6.30
C LEU A 39 9.72 -9.91 6.30
N VAL A 40 9.09 -8.96 5.63
CA VAL A 40 9.57 -7.57 5.56
C VAL A 40 9.03 -6.75 6.72
N LYS A 41 9.90 -6.04 7.44
CA LYS A 41 9.53 -5.17 8.55
C LYS A 41 9.95 -3.73 8.28
N VAL A 42 8.97 -2.83 8.14
CA VAL A 42 9.18 -1.38 8.08
C VAL A 42 8.78 -0.78 9.43
N THR A 43 9.72 -0.18 10.16
CA THR A 43 9.44 0.29 11.53
C THR A 43 10.07 1.62 11.91
N ARG A 44 9.34 2.44 12.69
CA ARG A 44 9.84 3.70 13.27
C ARG A 44 10.45 4.64 12.21
N SER A 45 9.77 4.79 11.09
CA SER A 45 10.24 5.61 9.98
C SER A 45 9.30 6.79 9.73
N THR A 46 9.85 7.87 9.22
CA THR A 46 9.11 9.03 8.72
C THR A 46 9.27 9.07 7.21
N ILE A 47 8.17 9.11 6.48
CA ILE A 47 8.17 9.07 5.02
C ILE A 47 7.21 10.15 4.52
N GLU A 48 7.78 11.09 3.78
CA GLU A 48 7.13 12.29 3.28
C GLU A 48 7.39 12.33 1.78
N THR A 49 6.38 12.01 0.96
CA THR A 49 6.55 11.78 -0.48
C THR A 49 5.39 12.36 -1.28
N GLY A 50 5.51 12.39 -2.61
CA GLY A 50 4.40 12.75 -3.50
C GLY A 50 3.59 11.57 -4.03
N ASP A 51 3.91 10.33 -3.61
CA ASP A 51 3.14 9.12 -3.96
C ASP A 51 3.00 8.19 -2.73
N ASP A 52 2.79 6.89 -2.91
CA ASP A 52 2.59 5.92 -1.84
C ASP A 52 3.76 5.95 -0.82
N CYS A 53 3.42 6.14 0.46
CA CYS A 53 4.39 6.12 1.56
C CYS A 53 5.06 4.73 1.66
N VAL A 54 4.24 3.69 1.68
CA VAL A 54 4.66 2.29 1.56
C VAL A 54 3.65 1.57 0.68
N ALA A 55 4.14 0.85 -0.33
CA ALA A 55 3.31 0.03 -1.21
C ALA A 55 3.72 -1.44 -1.09
N ALA A 56 2.77 -2.31 -0.73
CA ALA A 56 2.93 -3.76 -0.80
C ALA A 56 2.26 -4.29 -2.07
N ILE A 57 3.05 -4.82 -2.99
CA ILE A 57 2.63 -5.26 -4.32
C ILE A 57 2.51 -6.79 -4.35
N GLN A 58 2.26 -7.36 -5.52
CA GLN A 58 2.13 -8.79 -5.77
C GLN A 58 3.25 -9.62 -5.13
N GLY A 59 2.90 -10.81 -4.63
CA GLY A 59 3.82 -11.78 -4.04
C GLY A 59 4.39 -11.40 -2.67
N CYS A 60 3.89 -10.35 -2.03
CA CYS A 60 4.28 -9.99 -0.68
C CYS A 60 3.65 -10.90 0.36
N THR A 61 4.47 -11.42 1.27
CA THR A 61 4.01 -12.27 2.38
C THR A 61 4.61 -11.79 3.71
N GLU A 62 3.81 -11.80 4.77
CA GLU A 62 4.24 -11.44 6.13
C GLU A 62 4.96 -10.07 6.21
N VAL A 63 4.31 -9.03 5.70
CA VAL A 63 4.82 -7.65 5.75
C VAL A 63 4.26 -6.91 6.95
N ALA A 64 5.13 -6.35 7.78
CA ALA A 64 4.76 -5.58 8.96
C ALA A 64 5.22 -4.13 8.85
N ILE A 65 4.28 -3.20 8.81
CA ILE A 65 4.50 -1.74 8.80
C ILE A 65 4.06 -1.21 10.16
N LYS A 66 5.00 -0.79 11.01
CA LYS A 66 4.69 -0.44 12.41
C LYS A 66 5.34 0.84 12.87
N LYS A 67 4.60 1.72 13.56
CA LYS A 67 5.15 3.00 14.06
C LYS A 67 5.73 3.85 12.93
N VAL A 68 5.05 3.90 11.79
CA VAL A 68 5.46 4.72 10.64
C VAL A 68 4.61 5.99 10.63
N THR A 69 5.26 7.12 10.42
CA THR A 69 4.59 8.40 10.14
C THR A 69 4.70 8.65 8.64
N CYS A 70 3.57 8.67 7.97
CA CYS A 70 3.43 8.92 6.55
C CYS A 70 2.75 10.27 6.35
N GLY A 71 3.21 11.05 5.37
CA GLY A 71 2.48 12.27 5.00
C GLY A 71 3.35 13.51 4.85
N PRO A 72 3.27 14.24 3.74
CA PRO A 72 2.26 14.12 2.66
C PRO A 72 2.45 12.87 1.77
N GLY A 73 1.53 12.67 0.80
CA GLY A 73 1.57 11.57 -0.19
C GLY A 73 0.27 10.77 -0.28
N HIS A 74 0.34 9.55 -0.84
CA HIS A 74 -0.84 8.70 -1.12
C HIS A 74 -1.16 7.67 -0.02
N GLY A 75 -0.54 7.80 1.15
CA GLY A 75 -0.75 6.90 2.28
C GLY A 75 -0.10 5.53 2.10
N ILE A 76 -0.63 4.49 2.76
CA ILE A 76 -0.12 3.13 2.69
C ILE A 76 -1.03 2.28 1.80
N SER A 77 -0.46 1.70 0.75
CA SER A 77 -1.19 0.97 -0.28
C SER A 77 -0.87 -0.53 -0.28
N VAL A 78 -1.89 -1.36 -0.49
CA VAL A 78 -1.76 -2.73 -1.01
C VAL A 78 -2.19 -2.71 -2.48
N GLY A 79 -1.27 -3.07 -3.37
CA GLY A 79 -1.44 -3.01 -4.81
C GLY A 79 -0.83 -1.77 -5.48
N SER A 80 -1.04 -1.55 -6.77
CA SER A 80 -2.07 -2.22 -7.59
C SER A 80 -1.79 -3.70 -7.85
N LEU A 81 -2.79 -4.55 -7.63
CA LEU A 81 -2.73 -5.99 -7.91
C LEU A 81 -3.53 -6.36 -9.17
N GLY A 82 -3.19 -7.47 -9.79
CA GLY A 82 -3.91 -8.08 -10.90
C GLY A 82 -3.68 -7.39 -12.25
N LYS A 83 -2.58 -6.64 -12.42
CA LYS A 83 -2.23 -6.05 -13.72
C LYS A 83 -1.72 -7.12 -14.69
N TYR A 84 -0.91 -8.05 -14.20
CA TYR A 84 -0.27 -9.09 -14.99
C TYR A 84 -0.88 -10.48 -14.74
N PRO A 85 -0.90 -11.39 -15.74
CA PRO A 85 -1.48 -12.74 -15.63
C PRO A 85 -0.98 -13.58 -14.46
N ASP A 86 0.33 -13.50 -14.20
CA ASP A 86 1.03 -14.40 -13.27
C ASP A 86 1.46 -13.69 -11.98
N GLU A 87 0.69 -12.67 -11.55
CA GLU A 87 0.91 -12.04 -10.26
C GLU A 87 0.66 -13.02 -9.12
N LYS A 88 1.58 -13.01 -8.15
CA LYS A 88 1.46 -13.85 -6.95
C LYS A 88 0.55 -13.20 -5.93
N ASP A 89 -0.14 -14.04 -5.17
CA ASP A 89 -0.99 -13.62 -4.06
C ASP A 89 -0.24 -12.78 -3.01
N VAL A 90 -1.00 -11.91 -2.36
CA VAL A 90 -0.55 -11.11 -1.22
C VAL A 90 -1.17 -11.66 0.05
N ARG A 91 -0.38 -11.86 1.10
CA ARG A 91 -0.89 -12.33 2.40
C ARG A 91 -0.15 -11.79 3.61
N GLY A 92 -0.86 -11.66 4.72
CA GLY A 92 -0.23 -11.34 6.01
C GLY A 92 0.34 -9.93 6.05
N ILE A 93 -0.43 -8.94 5.60
CA ILE A 93 -0.02 -7.53 5.65
C ILE A 93 -0.56 -6.92 6.93
N THR A 94 0.32 -6.45 7.81
CA THR A 94 -0.06 -5.78 9.05
C THR A 94 0.44 -4.35 9.07
N VAL A 95 -0.47 -3.39 9.10
CA VAL A 95 -0.17 -1.98 9.35
C VAL A 95 -0.68 -1.63 10.74
N LYS A 96 0.22 -1.23 11.65
CA LYS A 96 -0.14 -1.04 13.05
C LYS A 96 0.56 0.13 13.73
N ASN A 97 -0.19 0.90 14.53
CA ASN A 97 0.31 2.03 15.31
C ASN A 97 1.00 3.08 14.40
N CYS A 98 0.39 3.45 13.27
CA CYS A 98 0.95 4.41 12.32
C CYS A 98 0.19 5.74 12.38
N THR A 99 0.82 6.79 11.87
CA THR A 99 0.18 8.11 11.69
C THR A 99 0.23 8.46 10.21
N LEU A 100 -0.92 8.78 9.63
CA LEU A 100 -1.07 9.29 8.27
C LEU A 100 -1.52 10.74 8.38
N LYS A 101 -0.76 11.66 7.82
CA LYS A 101 -1.07 13.10 7.89
C LYS A 101 -1.04 13.75 6.52
N ASN A 102 -1.93 14.69 6.25
CA ASN A 102 -1.88 15.53 5.04
C ASN A 102 -1.74 14.72 3.73
N THR A 103 -2.38 13.55 3.64
CA THR A 103 -2.38 12.76 2.41
C THR A 103 -3.36 13.38 1.44
N ASP A 104 -2.95 13.63 0.21
CA ASP A 104 -3.77 14.34 -0.79
C ASP A 104 -4.97 13.52 -1.26
N ASN A 105 -4.88 12.18 -1.21
CA ASN A 105 -5.93 11.28 -1.66
C ASN A 105 -6.33 10.23 -0.62
N ASN A 106 -5.43 9.41 -0.09
CA ASN A 106 -5.81 8.21 0.68
C ASN A 106 -4.95 8.03 1.93
N GLY A 107 -5.56 7.52 3.00
CA GLY A 107 -4.84 7.05 4.18
C GLY A 107 -4.38 5.61 3.99
N ILE A 108 -5.32 4.68 4.06
CA ILE A 108 -5.11 3.27 3.72
C ILE A 108 -5.80 2.97 2.40
N ARG A 109 -5.09 2.29 1.49
CA ARG A 109 -5.64 1.94 0.18
C ARG A 109 -5.40 0.48 -0.19
N VAL A 110 -6.41 -0.18 -0.75
CA VAL A 110 -6.27 -1.47 -1.45
C VAL A 110 -6.75 -1.28 -2.88
N LYS A 111 -5.90 -1.52 -3.86
CA LYS A 111 -6.19 -1.25 -5.28
C LYS A 111 -5.95 -2.48 -6.15
N THR A 112 -6.92 -2.86 -6.98
CA THR A 112 -6.80 -3.94 -7.97
C THR A 112 -7.25 -3.47 -9.35
N TRP A 113 -6.64 -3.98 -10.41
CA TRP A 113 -6.99 -3.60 -11.78
C TRP A 113 -8.37 -4.14 -12.20
N PRO A 114 -9.10 -3.41 -13.05
CA PRO A 114 -10.33 -3.92 -13.64
C PRO A 114 -10.05 -5.18 -14.48
N GLY A 115 -10.89 -6.20 -14.37
CA GLY A 115 -10.75 -7.44 -15.15
C GLY A 115 -9.49 -8.26 -14.80
N SER A 116 -8.96 -8.08 -13.58
CA SER A 116 -7.80 -8.79 -13.07
C SER A 116 -7.92 -10.32 -13.26
N PRO A 117 -6.80 -11.03 -13.51
CA PRO A 117 -6.73 -12.48 -13.34
C PRO A 117 -7.15 -12.90 -11.93
N ALA A 118 -7.45 -14.18 -11.75
CA ALA A 118 -7.74 -14.72 -10.43
C ALA A 118 -6.50 -14.58 -9.53
N GLY A 119 -6.70 -14.06 -8.32
CA GLY A 119 -5.66 -13.87 -7.31
C GLY A 119 -6.28 -13.46 -5.98
N SER A 120 -5.46 -13.38 -4.93
CA SER A 120 -5.94 -13.10 -3.58
C SER A 120 -5.08 -12.12 -2.79
N ALA A 121 -5.74 -11.34 -1.94
CA ALA A 121 -5.12 -10.44 -0.97
C ALA A 121 -5.71 -10.71 0.42
N THR A 122 -5.04 -11.55 1.22
CA THR A 122 -5.65 -12.14 2.44
C THR A 122 -4.87 -11.81 3.71
N GLY A 123 -5.53 -11.88 4.86
CA GLY A 123 -4.87 -11.61 6.15
C GLY A 123 -4.30 -10.20 6.24
N ILE A 124 -5.05 -9.21 5.77
CA ILE A 124 -4.66 -7.80 5.83
C ILE A 124 -5.29 -7.16 7.08
N LEU A 125 -4.46 -6.61 7.94
CA LEU A 125 -4.84 -5.95 9.18
C LEU A 125 -4.37 -4.50 9.21
N PHE A 126 -5.31 -3.58 9.41
CA PHE A 126 -5.03 -2.18 9.73
C PHE A 126 -5.49 -1.91 11.16
N GLU A 127 -4.57 -1.55 12.05
CA GLU A 127 -4.86 -1.39 13.48
C GLU A 127 -4.22 -0.12 14.07
N ASN A 128 -4.96 0.65 14.85
CA ASN A 128 -4.47 1.85 15.55
C ASN A 128 -3.75 2.82 14.59
N ILE A 129 -4.47 3.29 13.58
CA ILE A 129 -3.96 4.22 12.59
C ILE A 129 -4.54 5.60 12.87
N ALA A 130 -3.71 6.55 13.29
CA ALA A 130 -4.12 7.94 13.43
C ALA A 130 -4.13 8.61 12.05
N MET A 131 -5.23 9.26 11.69
CA MET A 131 -5.39 9.94 10.40
C MET A 131 -5.69 11.41 10.64
N ILE A 132 -4.83 12.30 10.15
CA ILE A 132 -4.87 13.73 10.39
C ILE A 132 -4.92 14.44 9.04
N ASN A 133 -6.02 15.12 8.71
CA ASN A 133 -6.18 15.79 7.41
C ASN A 133 -5.91 14.82 6.23
N VAL A 134 -6.62 13.69 6.23
CA VAL A 134 -6.52 12.63 5.22
C VAL A 134 -7.81 12.65 4.40
N SER A 135 -7.70 12.88 3.08
CA SER A 135 -8.87 13.04 2.20
C SER A 135 -9.80 11.81 2.20
N ASN A 136 -9.26 10.62 1.91
CA ASN A 136 -10.00 9.34 1.98
C ASN A 136 -9.33 8.42 3.01
N PRO A 137 -9.83 8.35 4.26
CA PRO A 137 -9.25 7.53 5.32
C PRO A 137 -8.97 6.08 4.92
N VAL A 138 -9.95 5.43 4.31
CA VAL A 138 -9.85 4.05 3.81
C VAL A 138 -10.46 3.99 2.41
N MET A 139 -9.70 3.45 1.44
CA MET A 139 -10.14 3.29 0.06
C MET A 139 -9.90 1.85 -0.41
N ILE A 140 -10.93 1.20 -0.94
CA ILE A 140 -10.82 -0.11 -1.58
C ILE A 140 -11.34 0.05 -3.01
N ASP A 141 -10.44 0.00 -3.97
CA ASP A 141 -10.72 0.23 -5.39
C ASP A 141 -10.44 -1.04 -6.19
N GLN A 142 -11.48 -1.72 -6.66
CA GLN A 142 -11.33 -2.91 -7.51
C GLN A 142 -11.34 -2.61 -9.01
N GLU A 143 -11.46 -1.33 -9.39
CA GLU A 143 -11.50 -0.86 -10.77
C GLU A 143 -10.35 0.14 -11.02
N TYR A 144 -9.23 -0.02 -10.30
CA TYR A 144 -8.12 0.92 -10.31
C TYR A 144 -7.52 1.07 -11.70
N CYS A 145 -7.68 2.28 -12.27
CA CYS A 145 -7.27 2.58 -13.63
C CYS A 145 -6.62 3.98 -13.74
N PRO A 146 -5.29 4.08 -13.53
CA PRO A 146 -4.62 5.39 -13.45
C PRO A 146 -4.54 6.12 -14.81
N SER A 147 -4.55 5.40 -15.94
CA SER A 147 -4.39 5.99 -17.29
C SER A 147 -5.69 6.11 -18.08
N ARG A 148 -6.86 5.76 -17.52
CA ARG A 148 -8.17 5.68 -18.20
C ARG A 148 -8.23 4.78 -19.45
N THR A 149 -7.16 4.06 -19.77
CA THR A 149 -7.03 3.17 -20.93
C THR A 149 -7.14 1.69 -20.55
N CYS A 150 -7.81 1.38 -19.44
CA CYS A 150 -7.92 0.02 -18.93
C CYS A 150 -9.06 -0.75 -19.60
N ASN A 151 -8.86 -2.05 -19.79
CA ASN A 151 -9.80 -2.90 -20.52
C ASN A 151 -10.91 -3.40 -19.58
N ILE A 152 -11.90 -2.54 -19.32
CA ILE A 152 -13.02 -2.76 -18.38
C ILE A 152 -14.04 -3.83 -18.82
N THR A 153 -13.89 -4.42 -20.01
CA THR A 153 -14.88 -5.34 -20.63
C THR A 153 -14.62 -6.82 -20.35
N LYS A 154 -13.55 -7.20 -19.65
CA LYS A 154 -13.31 -8.61 -19.29
C LYS A 154 -14.23 -9.05 -18.14
N VAL A 155 -14.81 -10.24 -18.26
CA VAL A 155 -15.62 -10.90 -17.22
C VAL A 155 -14.89 -10.82 -15.88
N LYS A 156 -15.56 -10.32 -14.85
CA LYS A 156 -15.03 -10.20 -13.48
C LYS A 156 -14.55 -11.56 -13.00
N LYS A 157 -13.23 -11.76 -12.94
CA LYS A 157 -12.64 -12.75 -12.06
C LYS A 157 -12.35 -12.02 -10.75
N SER A 158 -13.01 -12.44 -9.67
CA SER A 158 -12.94 -11.73 -8.40
C SER A 158 -11.57 -11.90 -7.78
N VAL A 159 -10.85 -10.80 -7.53
CA VAL A 159 -9.80 -10.81 -6.52
C VAL A 159 -10.48 -10.80 -5.17
N THR A 160 -10.27 -11.86 -4.39
CA THR A 160 -10.86 -11.95 -3.04
C THR A 160 -9.94 -11.25 -2.06
N SER A 161 -10.47 -10.24 -1.38
CA SER A 161 -9.78 -9.51 -0.33
C SER A 161 -10.41 -9.79 1.03
N THR A 162 -9.61 -10.20 2.02
CA THR A 162 -10.07 -10.31 3.42
C THR A 162 -9.36 -9.26 4.26
N LEU A 163 -10.13 -8.28 4.73
CA LEU A 163 -9.64 -7.09 5.44
C LEU A 163 -10.22 -7.04 6.85
N ARG A 164 -9.36 -6.76 7.84
CA ARG A 164 -9.78 -6.42 9.20
C ARG A 164 -9.30 -5.00 9.51
N PHE A 165 -10.25 -4.15 9.89
CA PHE A 165 -10.00 -2.77 10.29
C PHE A 165 -10.29 -2.60 11.77
N LEU A 166 -9.33 -2.05 12.50
CA LEU A 166 -9.50 -1.56 13.86
C LEU A 166 -8.90 -0.15 13.94
N LEU A 167 -9.69 0.85 13.53
CA LEU A 167 -9.27 2.25 13.52
C LEU A 167 -9.62 2.93 14.86
N LEU A 168 -8.69 3.72 15.39
CA LEU A 168 -9.00 4.76 16.37
C LEU A 168 -9.04 6.09 15.61
N CYS A 169 -10.23 6.54 15.23
CA CYS A 169 -10.42 7.91 14.77
C CYS A 169 -10.57 8.81 16.01
N LEU A 170 -9.60 9.69 16.24
CA LEU A 170 -9.75 10.81 17.18
C LEU A 170 -10.34 11.97 16.36
N PHE A 171 -11.59 12.34 16.65
CA PHE A 171 -12.22 13.56 16.13
C PHE A 171 -11.74 14.77 16.92
#